data_AF-U7UKH7-F1
#
_entry.id   AF-U7UKH7-F1
#
_cell.length_a   1.000
_cell.length_b   1.000
_cell.length_c   1.000
_cell.angle_alpha   90.00
_cell.angle_beta   90.00
_cell.angle_gamma   90.00
#
_symmetry.space_group_name_H-M   'P 1'
#
loop_
_entity.id
_entity.type
_entity.pdbx_description
1 polymer ?
#
loop_
_entity_poly.entity_id
_entity_poly.type
_entity_poly.pdbx_seq_one_letter_code
_entity_poly.pdbx_strand_id
1 'polypeptide(L)'
;MEYFTLSKLVREIDLKIIYKAKDFYDIQMEERELNRPGLQLSGFYEKFQADRIQIIGNQEWYYLEGFSDSLRYQRTEELFKHGIHALLFTSGNSIFKEVLDLAKKYDITILSTKEKTSKIINKITNFIDMELAPTTRIHGVLLDVYGVGVLIEGKSGVGKSETALDLISKGAKLISDDSVIIKAMDGVLIGRSPEITKHFMEIRGIGIIDVQKLFGVGSIMEKIQIEMVINLESWDEKKEYVRLGLEDLHENILGINCVKYEIPVKPGRHTALIIEVAAKTYKQKQFGYNPAKVLNERILQRKEKNQR
;
A
#
# COMPACT_ATOMS: atom_id res chain seq x y z
N MET A 1 14.10 -1.98 -10.18
CA MET A 1 12.64 -2.12 -10.37
C MET A 1 12.15 -3.04 -9.26
N GLU A 2 10.99 -2.77 -8.67
CA GLU A 2 10.37 -3.73 -7.76
C GLU A 2 9.89 -4.93 -8.60
N TYR A 3 10.07 -6.15 -8.10
CA TYR A 3 9.61 -7.37 -8.75
C TYR A 3 9.02 -8.31 -7.69
N PHE A 4 8.17 -9.24 -8.11
CA PHE A 4 7.73 -10.35 -7.28
C PHE A 4 7.92 -11.67 -8.03
N THR A 5 8.02 -12.80 -7.32
CA THR A 5 8.15 -14.10 -7.98
C THR A 5 6.79 -14.69 -8.33
N LEU A 6 6.72 -15.43 -9.45
CA LEU A 6 5.50 -16.17 -9.82
C LEU A 6 5.05 -17.11 -8.68
N SER A 7 6.00 -17.76 -8.02
CA SER A 7 5.74 -18.62 -6.86
C SER A 7 5.06 -17.90 -5.70
N LYS A 8 5.43 -16.64 -5.43
CA LYS A 8 4.78 -15.81 -4.40
C LYS A 8 3.34 -15.53 -4.79
N LEU A 9 3.08 -15.08 -6.01
CA LEU A 9 1.71 -14.84 -6.50
C LEU A 9 0.83 -16.09 -6.36
N VAL A 10 1.30 -17.24 -6.85
CA VAL A 10 0.54 -18.48 -6.83
C VAL A 10 0.17 -18.90 -5.40
N ARG A 11 1.09 -18.72 -4.45
CA ARG A 11 0.85 -19.02 -3.04
C ARG A 11 -0.15 -18.06 -2.39
N GLU A 12 0.01 -16.76 -2.58
CA GLU A 12 -0.84 -15.75 -1.92
C GLU A 12 -2.27 -15.72 -2.49
N ILE A 13 -2.42 -16.04 -3.78
CA ILE A 13 -3.74 -16.11 -4.45
C ILE A 13 -4.41 -17.49 -4.29
N ASP A 14 -3.68 -18.49 -3.77
CA ASP A 14 -4.12 -19.88 -3.62
C ASP A 14 -4.54 -20.53 -4.97
N LEU A 15 -3.64 -20.44 -5.96
CA LEU A 15 -3.85 -21.04 -7.28
C LEU A 15 -3.42 -22.51 -7.29
N LYS A 16 -4.23 -23.38 -7.91
CA LYS A 16 -3.90 -24.80 -8.06
C LYS A 16 -2.85 -24.96 -9.17
N ILE A 17 -1.71 -25.54 -8.83
CA ILE A 17 -0.68 -25.92 -9.82
C ILE A 17 -1.06 -27.26 -10.44
N ILE A 18 -1.17 -27.30 -11.76
CA ILE A 18 -1.50 -28.51 -12.52
C ILE A 18 -0.23 -29.09 -13.14
N TYR A 19 0.63 -28.22 -13.65
CA TYR A 19 1.98 -28.54 -14.07
C TYR A 19 2.90 -27.40 -13.65
N LYS A 20 4.07 -27.75 -13.11
CA LYS A 20 5.05 -26.81 -12.58
C LYS A 20 6.29 -26.84 -13.46
N ALA A 21 6.64 -25.70 -14.04
CA ALA A 21 7.89 -25.55 -14.77
C ALA A 21 9.10 -25.61 -13.82
N LYS A 22 10.30 -25.86 -14.35
CA LYS A 22 11.52 -25.91 -13.54
C LYS A 22 11.90 -24.56 -12.93
N ASP A 23 11.69 -23.49 -13.67
CA ASP A 23 11.99 -22.10 -13.31
C ASP A 23 10.90 -21.42 -12.46
N PHE A 24 9.87 -22.16 -12.05
CA PHE A 24 8.70 -21.63 -11.34
C PHE A 24 9.02 -20.74 -10.12
N TYR A 25 10.12 -21.04 -9.41
CA TYR A 25 10.54 -20.26 -8.25
C TYR A 25 11.36 -19.02 -8.61
N ASP A 26 11.97 -19.02 -9.80
CA ASP A 26 12.96 -18.04 -10.25
C ASP A 26 12.35 -16.98 -11.19
N ILE A 27 11.18 -17.25 -11.79
CA ILE A 27 10.47 -16.28 -12.64
C ILE A 27 10.14 -15.02 -11.84
N GLN A 28 10.75 -13.90 -12.25
CA GLN A 28 10.51 -12.56 -11.72
C GLN A 28 9.50 -11.85 -12.61
N MET A 29 8.46 -11.31 -11.97
CA MET A 29 7.36 -10.59 -12.61
C MET A 29 7.48 -9.11 -12.28
N GLU A 30 7.55 -8.28 -13.32
CA GLU A 30 7.61 -6.81 -13.22
C GLU A 30 6.37 -6.14 -13.86
N GLU A 31 5.70 -6.87 -14.76
CA GLU A 31 4.52 -6.39 -15.46
C GLU A 31 3.31 -6.27 -14.53
N ARG A 32 2.61 -5.12 -14.62
CA ARG A 32 1.44 -4.84 -13.79
C ARG A 32 0.13 -5.44 -14.34
N GLU A 33 0.15 -5.82 -15.60
CA GLU A 33 -1.04 -6.21 -16.34
C GLU A 33 -1.08 -7.71 -16.62
N LEU A 34 -2.29 -8.22 -16.77
CA LEU A 34 -2.58 -9.59 -17.16
C LEU A 34 -2.97 -9.61 -18.63
N ASN A 35 -2.74 -10.73 -19.32
CA ASN A 35 -3.16 -10.88 -20.71
C ASN A 35 -4.18 -12.00 -20.88
N ARG A 36 -5.17 -11.76 -21.73
CA ARG A 36 -6.11 -12.79 -22.20
C ARG A 36 -5.82 -13.04 -23.68
N PRO A 37 -5.25 -14.21 -24.04
CA PRO A 37 -4.64 -14.40 -25.34
C PRO A 37 -5.66 -14.67 -26.47
N GLY A 38 -6.85 -14.05 -26.47
CA GLY A 38 -7.90 -14.30 -27.47
C GLY A 38 -7.44 -14.05 -28.91
N LEU A 39 -6.71 -12.95 -29.15
CA LEU A 39 -6.14 -12.63 -30.47
C LEU A 39 -4.94 -13.52 -30.82
N GLN A 40 -4.13 -13.91 -29.83
CA GLN A 40 -3.00 -14.81 -30.06
C GLN A 40 -3.48 -16.22 -30.45
N LEU A 41 -4.58 -16.68 -29.85
CA LEU A 41 -5.22 -17.94 -30.21
C LEU A 41 -5.79 -17.94 -31.64
N SER A 42 -6.09 -16.77 -32.24
CA SER A 42 -6.45 -16.66 -33.66
C SER A 42 -5.25 -16.48 -34.59
N GLY A 43 -4.06 -16.18 -34.05
CA GLY A 43 -2.80 -16.09 -34.78
C GLY A 43 -2.17 -14.69 -34.85
N PHE A 44 -2.66 -13.70 -34.10
CA PHE A 44 -2.13 -12.33 -34.11
C PHE A 44 -1.18 -12.09 -32.93
N TYR A 45 0.12 -11.96 -33.22
CA TYR A 45 1.20 -11.83 -32.23
C TYR A 45 1.95 -10.49 -32.27
N GLU A 46 1.50 -9.52 -33.09
CA GLU A 46 2.13 -8.21 -33.13
C GLU A 46 2.03 -7.52 -31.76
N LYS A 47 3.18 -7.12 -31.20
CA LYS A 47 3.32 -6.54 -29.84
C LYS A 47 2.79 -7.42 -28.70
N PHE A 48 2.82 -8.74 -28.89
CA PHE A 48 2.42 -9.69 -27.86
C PHE A 48 3.28 -9.57 -26.60
N GLN A 49 2.63 -9.49 -25.44
CA GLN A 49 3.26 -9.33 -24.14
C GLN A 49 3.37 -10.71 -23.45
N ALA A 50 4.38 -11.48 -23.84
CA ALA A 50 4.59 -12.85 -23.35
C ALA A 50 4.94 -12.91 -21.86
N ASP A 51 5.59 -11.86 -21.34
CA ASP A 51 6.05 -11.78 -19.95
C ASP A 51 4.90 -11.69 -18.93
N ARG A 52 3.70 -11.32 -19.40
CA ARG A 52 2.48 -11.26 -18.58
C ARG A 52 1.94 -12.66 -18.30
N ILE A 53 1.19 -12.78 -17.22
CA ILE A 53 0.43 -14.01 -16.95
C ILE A 53 -0.70 -14.11 -17.96
N GLN A 54 -0.76 -15.24 -18.66
CA GLN A 54 -1.77 -15.51 -19.67
C GLN A 54 -2.97 -16.18 -19.01
N ILE A 55 -4.18 -15.70 -19.31
CA ILE A 55 -5.42 -16.16 -18.67
C ILE A 55 -6.39 -16.72 -19.72
N ILE A 56 -6.76 -17.99 -19.55
CA ILE A 56 -7.84 -18.64 -20.28
C ILE A 56 -9.14 -18.48 -19.49
N GLY A 57 -9.93 -17.48 -19.92
CA GLY A 57 -11.30 -17.26 -19.49
C GLY A 57 -12.27 -18.24 -20.15
N ASN A 58 -13.57 -18.04 -19.90
CA ASN A 58 -14.61 -18.86 -20.55
C ASN A 58 -14.61 -18.66 -22.07
N GLN A 59 -14.42 -17.43 -22.56
CA GLN A 59 -14.44 -17.15 -24.00
C GLN A 59 -13.26 -17.82 -24.71
N GLU A 60 -12.05 -17.67 -24.17
CA GLU A 60 -10.85 -18.33 -24.71
C GLU A 60 -10.97 -19.85 -24.64
N TRP A 61 -11.56 -20.37 -23.55
CA TRP A 61 -11.78 -21.79 -23.39
C TRP A 61 -12.77 -22.36 -24.42
N TYR A 62 -13.95 -21.75 -24.59
CA TYR A 62 -14.92 -22.17 -25.60
C TYR A 62 -14.38 -22.04 -27.02
N TYR A 63 -13.56 -21.02 -27.28
CA TYR A 63 -12.88 -20.86 -28.55
C TYR A 63 -11.91 -22.03 -28.84
N LEU A 64 -11.13 -22.46 -27.83
CA LEU A 64 -10.27 -23.65 -27.93
C LEU A 64 -11.08 -24.94 -28.03
N GLU A 65 -12.20 -25.06 -27.31
CA GLU A 65 -13.08 -26.23 -27.36
C GLU A 65 -13.62 -26.46 -28.77
N GLY A 66 -13.98 -25.38 -29.48
CA GLY A 66 -14.47 -25.43 -30.86
C GLY A 66 -13.45 -25.88 -31.91
N PHE A 67 -12.16 -25.99 -31.57
CA PHE A 67 -11.14 -26.50 -32.49
C PHE A 67 -11.05 -28.03 -32.47
N SER A 68 -10.62 -28.60 -33.60
CA SER A 68 -10.11 -29.97 -33.63
C SER A 68 -8.85 -30.09 -32.77
N ASP A 69 -8.57 -31.28 -32.25
CA ASP A 69 -7.39 -31.52 -31.40
C ASP A 69 -6.08 -31.09 -32.09
N SER A 70 -5.96 -31.34 -33.40
CA SER A 70 -4.80 -30.91 -34.20
C SER A 70 -4.63 -29.39 -34.27
N LEU A 71 -5.72 -28.65 -34.49
CA LEU A 71 -5.69 -27.19 -34.56
C LEU A 71 -5.46 -26.58 -33.17
N ARG A 72 -6.09 -27.15 -32.12
CA ARG A 72 -5.86 -26.75 -30.73
C ARG A 72 -4.41 -26.92 -30.33
N TYR A 73 -3.79 -28.05 -30.70
CA TYR A 73 -2.36 -28.28 -30.51
C TYR A 73 -1.53 -27.20 -31.22
N GLN A 74 -1.79 -26.96 -32.51
CA GLN A 74 -1.04 -25.96 -33.29
C GLN A 74 -1.15 -24.55 -32.69
N ARG A 75 -2.36 -24.11 -32.30
CA ARG A 75 -2.58 -22.78 -31.71
C ARG A 75 -1.94 -22.62 -30.35
N THR A 76 -2.05 -23.64 -29.51
CA THR A 76 -1.42 -23.65 -28.18
C THR A 76 0.10 -23.67 -28.30
N GLU A 77 0.64 -24.46 -29.23
CA GLU A 77 2.07 -24.53 -29.46
C GLU A 77 2.63 -23.18 -29.90
N GLU A 78 1.91 -22.48 -30.78
CA GLU A 78 2.33 -21.15 -31.23
C GLU A 78 2.39 -20.15 -30.07
N LEU A 79 1.42 -20.18 -29.16
CA LEU A 79 1.42 -19.34 -27.96
C LEU A 79 2.64 -19.66 -27.07
N PHE A 80 2.98 -20.93 -26.92
CA PHE A 80 4.06 -21.38 -26.04
C PHE A 80 5.45 -21.08 -26.63
N LYS A 81 5.60 -21.11 -27.95
CA LYS A 81 6.83 -20.72 -28.65
C LYS A 81 7.23 -19.26 -28.39
N HIS A 82 6.28 -18.40 -28.03
CA HIS A 82 6.56 -17.01 -27.68
C HIS A 82 7.07 -16.82 -26.24
N GLY A 83 7.31 -17.91 -25.49
CA GLY A 83 8.04 -17.85 -24.22
C GLY A 83 7.20 -17.35 -23.02
N ILE A 84 5.91 -17.69 -22.97
CA ILE A 84 5.06 -17.30 -21.84
C ILE A 84 5.50 -18.05 -20.56
N HIS A 85 5.46 -17.37 -19.41
CA HIS A 85 5.86 -17.97 -18.13
C HIS A 85 4.79 -18.88 -17.51
N ALA A 86 3.52 -18.48 -17.62
CA ALA A 86 2.41 -19.18 -16.99
C ALA A 86 1.09 -19.00 -17.76
N LEU A 87 0.30 -20.07 -17.78
CA LEU A 87 -1.07 -20.08 -18.32
C LEU A 87 -2.07 -20.49 -17.22
N LEU A 88 -3.00 -19.60 -16.90
CA LEU A 88 -4.02 -19.79 -15.87
C LEU A 88 -5.40 -20.09 -16.49
N PHE A 89 -5.98 -21.23 -16.15
CA PHE A 89 -7.36 -21.58 -16.46
C PHE A 89 -8.29 -21.16 -15.33
N THR A 90 -9.37 -20.45 -15.66
CA THR A 90 -10.31 -19.89 -14.68
C THR A 90 -11.66 -20.60 -14.71
N SER A 91 -12.56 -20.24 -13.81
CA SER A 91 -13.95 -20.73 -13.73
C SER A 91 -14.10 -22.25 -13.60
N GLY A 92 -13.05 -22.95 -13.19
CA GLY A 92 -13.04 -24.42 -13.11
C GLY A 92 -13.02 -25.11 -14.47
N ASN A 93 -12.66 -24.39 -15.54
CA ASN A 93 -12.55 -24.94 -16.88
C ASN A 93 -11.53 -26.09 -16.90
N SER A 94 -11.85 -27.16 -17.65
CA SER A 94 -10.95 -28.29 -17.82
C SER A 94 -9.73 -27.89 -18.66
N ILE A 95 -8.61 -28.56 -18.42
CA ILE A 95 -7.39 -28.32 -19.18
C ILE A 95 -7.31 -29.38 -20.27
N PHE A 96 -7.18 -28.91 -21.51
CA PHE A 96 -7.06 -29.79 -22.68
C PHE A 96 -5.75 -30.58 -22.64
N LYS A 97 -5.79 -31.81 -23.17
CA LYS A 97 -4.63 -32.71 -23.16
C LYS A 97 -3.44 -32.09 -23.92
N GLU A 98 -3.73 -31.44 -25.06
CA GLU A 98 -2.73 -30.79 -25.91
C GLU A 98 -1.96 -29.72 -25.13
N VAL A 99 -2.64 -28.96 -24.27
CA VAL A 99 -2.04 -27.93 -23.42
C VAL A 99 -1.07 -28.55 -22.42
N LEU A 100 -1.43 -29.67 -21.79
CA LEU A 100 -0.55 -30.36 -20.83
C LEU A 100 0.66 -31.00 -21.51
N ASP A 101 0.48 -31.57 -22.70
CA ASP A 101 1.57 -32.18 -23.45
C ASP A 101 2.57 -31.10 -23.91
N LEU A 102 2.07 -29.95 -24.38
CA LEU A 102 2.89 -28.80 -24.74
C LEU A 102 3.53 -28.13 -23.53
N ALA A 103 2.85 -28.06 -22.39
CA ALA A 103 3.41 -27.49 -21.16
C ALA A 103 4.66 -28.25 -20.72
N LYS A 104 4.65 -29.58 -20.82
CA LYS A 104 5.81 -30.42 -20.56
C LYS A 104 6.93 -30.24 -21.59
N LYS A 105 6.57 -30.03 -22.86
CA LYS A 105 7.53 -29.85 -23.96
C LYS A 105 8.26 -28.51 -23.88
N TYR A 106 7.54 -27.44 -23.58
CA TYR A 106 8.07 -26.07 -23.50
C TYR A 106 8.42 -25.62 -22.07
N ASP A 107 8.18 -26.47 -21.07
CA ASP A 107 8.43 -26.20 -19.64
C ASP A 107 7.70 -24.95 -19.14
N ILE A 108 6.37 -24.88 -19.34
CA ILE A 108 5.54 -23.72 -19.01
C ILE A 108 4.59 -24.06 -17.87
N THR A 109 4.50 -23.21 -16.84
CA THR A 109 3.64 -23.47 -15.67
C THR A 109 2.16 -23.38 -16.03
N ILE A 110 1.38 -24.40 -15.64
CA ILE A 110 -0.08 -24.43 -15.83
C ILE A 110 -0.79 -24.33 -14.48
N LEU A 111 -1.66 -23.34 -14.37
CA LEU A 111 -2.40 -23.00 -13.17
C LEU A 111 -3.91 -23.15 -13.41
N SER A 112 -4.66 -23.40 -12.34
CA SER A 112 -6.11 -23.52 -12.39
C SER A 112 -6.78 -22.90 -11.16
N THR A 113 -7.96 -22.34 -11.34
CA THR A 113 -8.84 -21.90 -10.25
C THR A 113 -10.31 -22.15 -10.58
N LYS A 114 -11.13 -22.36 -9.55
CA LYS A 114 -12.60 -22.42 -9.66
C LYS A 114 -13.23 -21.02 -9.66
N GLU A 115 -12.47 -19.98 -9.37
CA GLU A 115 -12.99 -18.61 -9.34
C GLU A 115 -13.30 -18.09 -10.74
N LYS A 116 -14.36 -17.28 -10.84
CA LYS A 116 -14.74 -16.60 -12.09
C LYS A 116 -13.61 -15.69 -12.58
N THR A 117 -13.47 -15.58 -13.90
CA THR A 117 -12.41 -14.81 -14.57
C THR A 117 -12.27 -13.36 -14.05
N SER A 118 -13.38 -12.61 -13.91
CA SER A 118 -13.32 -11.23 -13.40
C SER A 118 -12.83 -11.14 -11.96
N LYS A 119 -13.26 -12.07 -11.11
CA LYS A 119 -12.87 -12.10 -9.69
C LYS A 119 -11.39 -12.41 -9.52
N ILE A 120 -10.87 -13.37 -10.27
CA ILE A 120 -9.45 -13.74 -10.17
C ILE A 120 -8.54 -12.67 -10.77
N ILE A 121 -8.94 -12.03 -11.88
CA ILE A 121 -8.22 -10.89 -12.45
C ILE A 121 -8.07 -9.79 -11.40
N ASN A 122 -9.18 -9.36 -10.76
CA ASN A 122 -9.12 -8.33 -9.72
C ASN A 122 -8.22 -8.73 -8.54
N LYS A 123 -8.28 -9.99 -8.09
CA LYS A 123 -7.41 -10.48 -7.02
C LYS A 123 -5.93 -10.40 -7.38
N ILE A 124 -5.57 -10.85 -8.58
CA ILE A 124 -4.20 -10.83 -9.07
C ILE A 124 -3.75 -9.38 -9.27
N THR A 125 -4.55 -8.52 -9.91
CA THR A 125 -4.24 -7.09 -10.10
C THR A 125 -3.99 -6.40 -8.75
N ASN A 126 -4.87 -6.57 -7.76
CA ASN A 126 -4.67 -5.99 -6.44
C ASN A 126 -3.38 -6.47 -5.75
N PHE A 127 -3.03 -7.73 -5.92
CA PHE A 127 -1.77 -8.28 -5.40
C PHE A 127 -0.56 -7.64 -6.10
N ILE A 128 -0.60 -7.57 -7.43
CA ILE A 128 0.46 -6.99 -8.24
C ILE A 128 0.67 -5.52 -7.87
N ASP A 129 -0.42 -4.75 -7.80
CA ASP A 129 -0.38 -3.35 -7.40
C ASP A 129 0.20 -3.17 -6.00
N MET A 130 -0.16 -4.04 -5.06
CA MET A 130 0.39 -4.00 -3.70
C MET A 130 1.88 -4.35 -3.64
N GLU A 131 2.32 -5.33 -4.42
CA GLU A 131 3.70 -5.79 -4.43
C GLU A 131 4.63 -4.80 -5.13
N LEU A 132 4.19 -4.21 -6.25
CA LEU A 132 4.94 -3.28 -7.09
C LEU A 132 4.67 -1.79 -6.76
N ALA A 133 3.91 -1.52 -5.70
CA ALA A 133 3.62 -0.18 -5.22
C ALA A 133 4.91 0.51 -4.75
N PRO A 134 5.20 1.74 -5.23
CA PRO A 134 6.38 2.51 -4.82
C PRO A 134 6.52 2.53 -3.30
N THR A 135 7.69 2.11 -2.82
CA THR A 135 7.97 1.99 -1.39
C THR A 135 9.10 2.94 -0.99
N THR A 136 8.95 3.61 0.15
CA THR A 136 10.04 4.32 0.84
C THR A 136 10.08 3.96 2.32
N ARG A 137 11.17 4.37 2.99
CA ARG A 137 11.34 4.20 4.42
C ARG A 137 11.70 5.55 5.04
N ILE A 138 10.94 5.95 6.05
CA ILE A 138 11.14 7.22 6.77
C ILE A 138 11.42 6.92 8.23
N HIS A 139 12.37 7.65 8.83
CA HIS A 139 12.61 7.58 10.26
C HIS A 139 11.60 8.45 11.02
N GLY A 140 10.87 7.85 11.95
CA GLY A 140 9.77 8.51 12.65
C GLY A 140 8.91 7.53 13.41
N VAL A 141 7.82 8.04 13.99
CA VAL A 141 6.82 7.22 14.70
C VAL A 141 5.49 7.36 13.98
N LEU A 142 4.87 6.25 13.62
CA LEU A 142 3.55 6.23 13.00
C LEU A 142 2.50 5.74 14.00
N LEU A 143 1.46 6.57 14.20
CA LEU A 143 0.38 6.31 15.16
C LEU A 143 -1.00 6.51 14.51
N ASP A 144 -1.97 5.77 15.01
CA ASP A 144 -3.40 6.06 14.86
C ASP A 144 -3.83 6.98 15.99
N VAL A 145 -4.13 8.24 15.69
CA VAL A 145 -4.62 9.23 16.65
C VAL A 145 -6.05 9.60 16.29
N TYR A 146 -7.02 9.04 17.02
CA TYR A 146 -8.46 9.20 16.78
C TYR A 146 -8.91 8.80 15.37
N GLY A 147 -8.28 7.83 14.73
CA GLY A 147 -8.58 7.40 13.36
C GLY A 147 -7.96 8.32 12.30
N VAL A 148 -6.85 8.98 12.61
CA VAL A 148 -5.99 9.72 11.67
C VAL A 148 -4.60 9.10 11.77
N GLY A 149 -3.99 8.70 10.66
CA GLY A 149 -2.60 8.28 10.63
C GLY A 149 -1.67 9.48 10.71
N VAL A 150 -0.91 9.51 11.79
CA VAL A 150 0.02 10.59 12.13
C VAL A 150 1.45 10.07 12.08
N LEU A 151 2.22 10.55 11.11
CA LEU A 151 3.66 10.33 11.04
C LEU A 151 4.37 11.45 11.82
N ILE A 152 4.95 11.10 12.97
CA ILE A 152 5.74 12.01 13.79
C ILE A 152 7.22 11.90 13.38
N GLU A 153 7.74 12.98 12.84
CA GLU A 153 9.13 13.15 12.45
C GLU A 153 9.84 14.12 13.41
N GLY A 154 11.15 14.25 13.23
CA GLY A 154 11.97 15.17 14.01
C GLY A 154 13.35 14.60 14.34
N LYS A 155 14.25 15.48 14.78
CA LYS A 155 15.62 15.10 15.13
C LYS A 155 15.67 14.05 16.24
N SER A 156 16.74 13.26 16.28
CA SER A 156 16.94 12.28 17.37
C SER A 156 16.96 12.99 18.72
N GLY A 157 16.25 12.42 19.71
CA GLY A 157 16.17 12.98 21.06
C GLY A 157 15.24 14.18 21.25
N VAL A 158 14.47 14.59 20.24
CA VAL A 158 13.48 15.68 20.38
C VAL A 158 12.24 15.28 21.21
N GLY A 159 12.08 13.99 21.51
CA GLY A 159 10.95 13.47 22.29
C GLY A 159 9.87 12.73 21.47
N LYS A 160 10.21 12.15 20.32
CA LYS A 160 9.24 11.46 19.43
C LYS A 160 8.58 10.28 20.14
N SER A 161 9.39 9.35 20.63
CA SER A 161 8.92 8.11 21.26
C SER A 161 8.24 8.39 22.62
N GLU A 162 8.70 9.38 23.39
CA GLU A 162 8.05 9.81 24.62
C GLU A 162 6.67 10.44 24.35
N THR A 163 6.56 11.26 23.31
CA THR A 163 5.27 11.84 22.88
C THR A 163 4.32 10.74 22.38
N ALA A 164 4.84 9.77 21.64
CA ALA A 164 4.09 8.61 21.17
C ALA A 164 3.56 7.77 22.33
N LEU A 165 4.38 7.53 23.35
CA LEU A 165 3.99 6.77 24.53
C LEU A 165 2.86 7.45 25.31
N ASP A 166 2.90 8.79 25.46
CA ASP A 166 1.81 9.56 26.07
C ASP A 166 0.51 9.44 25.24
N LEU A 167 0.60 9.53 23.90
CA LEU A 167 -0.55 9.31 23.02
C LEU A 167 -1.14 7.90 23.16
N ILE A 168 -0.29 6.87 23.21
CA ILE A 168 -0.71 5.48 23.40
C ILE A 168 -1.41 5.30 24.74
N SER A 169 -0.89 5.92 25.81
CA SER A 169 -1.53 5.88 27.14
C SER A 169 -2.94 6.48 27.15
N LYS A 170 -3.26 7.34 26.17
CA LYS A 170 -4.57 7.98 25.95
C LYS A 170 -5.43 7.26 24.90
N GLY A 171 -5.00 6.10 24.41
CA GLY A 171 -5.76 5.27 23.49
C GLY A 171 -5.39 5.42 22.01
N ALA A 172 -4.31 6.12 21.66
CA ALA A 172 -3.73 6.02 20.33
C ALA A 172 -3.15 4.62 20.10
N LYS A 173 -3.02 4.21 18.82
CA LYS A 173 -2.43 2.92 18.48
C LYS A 173 -1.09 3.10 17.80
N LEU A 174 -0.08 2.35 18.21
CA LEU A 174 1.21 2.29 17.56
C LEU A 174 1.12 1.45 16.29
N ILE A 175 1.58 2.01 15.18
CA ILE A 175 1.86 1.25 13.96
C ILE A 175 3.35 0.92 13.92
N SER A 176 4.22 1.91 14.12
CA SER A 176 5.67 1.72 14.06
C SER A 176 6.41 2.81 14.84
N ASP A 177 7.53 2.45 15.47
CA ASP A 177 8.49 3.36 16.09
C ASP A 177 9.84 3.25 15.36
N ASP A 178 10.62 4.33 15.40
CA ASP A 178 11.92 4.53 14.71
C ASP A 178 11.86 4.51 13.18
N SER A 179 11.19 3.56 12.55
CA SER A 179 11.33 3.32 11.12
C SER A 179 10.01 2.88 10.50
N VAL A 180 9.44 3.72 9.65
CA VAL A 180 8.16 3.49 8.99
C VAL A 180 8.40 3.09 7.53
N ILE A 181 7.82 1.95 7.11
CA ILE A 181 7.76 1.57 5.69
C ILE A 181 6.48 2.17 5.11
N ILE A 182 6.61 2.98 4.06
CA ILE A 182 5.50 3.70 3.43
C ILE A 182 5.37 3.23 1.99
N LYS A 183 4.16 2.80 1.61
CA LYS A 183 3.81 2.45 0.23
C LYS A 183 2.79 3.43 -0.34
N ALA A 184 2.96 3.84 -1.59
CA ALA A 184 1.96 4.61 -2.32
C ALA A 184 1.03 3.67 -3.12
N MET A 185 -0.26 3.68 -2.78
CA MET A 185 -1.28 2.83 -3.41
C MET A 185 -2.54 3.65 -3.63
N ASP A 186 -3.13 3.62 -4.83
CA ASP A 186 -4.41 4.27 -5.15
C ASP A 186 -4.50 5.76 -4.72
N GLY A 187 -3.39 6.50 -4.85
CA GLY A 187 -3.31 7.91 -4.47
C GLY A 187 -3.24 8.17 -2.97
N VAL A 188 -3.10 7.13 -2.14
CA VAL A 188 -2.91 7.25 -0.68
C VAL A 188 -1.57 6.64 -0.26
N LEU A 189 -1.08 7.08 0.90
CA LEU A 189 0.13 6.56 1.53
C LEU A 189 -0.26 5.60 2.64
N ILE A 190 0.20 4.36 2.57
CA ILE A 190 -0.03 3.35 3.60
C ILE A 190 1.28 3.10 4.34
N GLY A 191 1.30 3.39 5.64
CA GLY A 191 2.45 3.16 6.51
C GLY A 191 2.29 1.88 7.34
N ARG A 192 3.40 1.19 7.58
CA ARG A 192 3.50 -0.01 8.45
C ARG A 192 4.87 -0.11 9.13
N SER A 193 4.97 -0.96 10.15
CA SER A 193 6.26 -1.32 10.73
C SER A 193 7.00 -2.38 9.91
N PRO A 194 8.35 -2.35 9.90
CA PRO A 194 9.15 -3.54 9.64
C PRO A 194 8.78 -4.67 10.61
N GLU A 195 8.82 -5.91 10.14
CA GLU A 195 8.47 -7.09 10.96
C GLU A 195 9.36 -7.23 12.20
N ILE A 196 10.65 -6.90 12.09
CA ILE A 196 11.62 -7.07 13.18
C ILE A 196 11.41 -6.10 14.36
N THR A 197 10.95 -4.88 14.09
CA THR A 197 10.71 -3.84 15.12
C THR A 197 9.23 -3.73 15.50
N LYS A 198 8.39 -4.62 14.97
CA LYS A 198 6.95 -4.57 15.14
C LYS A 198 6.57 -4.63 16.62
N HIS A 199 5.71 -3.70 17.05
CA HIS A 199 5.24 -3.50 18.44
C HIS A 199 6.30 -3.06 19.46
N PHE A 200 7.58 -3.03 19.10
CA PHE A 200 8.64 -2.59 19.98
C PHE A 200 8.85 -1.07 19.87
N MET A 201 9.26 -0.48 20.98
CA MET A 201 9.61 0.94 21.07
C MET A 201 10.82 1.11 21.98
N GLU A 202 11.76 1.99 21.64
CA GLU A 202 12.89 2.33 22.49
C GLU A 202 12.56 3.57 23.33
N ILE A 203 12.67 3.47 24.65
CA ILE A 203 12.52 4.60 25.57
C ILE A 203 13.84 4.85 26.30
N ARG A 204 14.39 6.06 26.15
CA ARG A 204 15.64 6.42 26.81
C ARG A 204 15.51 6.36 28.33
N GLY A 205 16.48 5.73 28.99
CA GLY A 205 16.48 5.52 30.44
C GLY A 205 15.68 4.30 30.91
N ILE A 206 14.90 3.66 30.03
CA ILE A 206 14.16 2.43 30.32
C ILE A 206 14.69 1.26 29.47
N GLY A 207 14.91 1.48 28.17
CA GLY A 207 15.28 0.46 27.19
C GLY A 207 14.14 0.14 26.22
N ILE A 208 14.23 -1.02 25.56
CA ILE A 208 13.22 -1.48 24.61
C ILE A 208 12.02 -2.04 25.38
N ILE A 209 10.82 -1.63 24.99
CA ILE A 209 9.54 -2.10 25.53
C ILE A 209 8.69 -2.75 24.44
N ASP A 210 7.84 -3.69 24.83
CA ASP A 210 6.79 -4.26 23.97
C ASP A 210 5.46 -3.55 24.29
N VAL A 211 5.01 -2.70 23.37
CA VAL A 211 3.79 -1.90 23.55
C VAL A 211 2.55 -2.78 23.61
N GLN A 212 2.49 -3.86 22.80
CA GLN A 212 1.37 -4.78 22.80
C GLN A 212 1.22 -5.47 24.16
N LYS A 213 2.32 -5.89 24.78
CA LYS A 213 2.30 -6.56 26.09
C LYS A 213 1.95 -5.63 27.24
N LEU A 214 2.37 -4.37 27.16
CA LEU A 214 2.14 -3.38 28.22
C LEU A 214 0.74 -2.76 28.15
N PHE A 215 0.26 -2.41 26.96
CA PHE A 215 -0.99 -1.65 26.76
C PHE A 215 -2.10 -2.49 26.11
N GLY A 216 -1.82 -3.74 25.76
CA GLY A 216 -2.80 -4.68 25.20
C GLY A 216 -2.96 -4.56 23.68
N VAL A 217 -3.68 -5.52 23.09
CA VAL A 217 -3.86 -5.63 21.63
C VAL A 217 -4.57 -4.42 20.99
N GLY A 218 -5.34 -3.64 21.78
CA GLY A 218 -6.00 -2.42 21.31
C GLY A 218 -5.07 -1.23 21.08
N SER A 219 -3.81 -1.32 21.55
CA SER A 219 -2.79 -0.26 21.45
C SER A 219 -1.90 -0.38 20.21
N ILE A 220 -2.12 -1.38 19.36
CA ILE A 220 -1.34 -1.63 18.15
C ILE A 220 -2.23 -1.65 16.91
N MET A 221 -1.64 -1.38 15.75
CA MET A 221 -2.30 -1.51 14.45
C MET A 221 -1.26 -1.89 13.38
N GLU A 222 -1.63 -2.80 12.47
CA GLU A 222 -0.72 -3.34 11.45
C GLU A 222 -0.26 -2.30 10.42
N LYS A 223 -1.21 -1.47 9.98
CA LYS A 223 -1.00 -0.44 8.97
C LYS A 223 -2.07 0.63 9.09
N ILE A 224 -1.75 1.84 8.65
CA ILE A 224 -2.72 2.93 8.56
C ILE A 224 -2.41 3.78 7.31
N GLN A 225 -3.42 4.42 6.75
CA GLN A 225 -3.19 5.50 5.80
C GLN A 225 -2.48 6.66 6.52
N ILE A 226 -1.53 7.34 5.89
CA ILE A 226 -0.87 8.52 6.44
C ILE A 226 -1.55 9.76 5.88
N GLU A 227 -2.29 10.46 6.71
CA GLU A 227 -2.94 11.72 6.33
C GLU A 227 -2.16 12.96 6.80
N MET A 228 -1.43 12.82 7.91
CA MET A 228 -0.79 13.94 8.58
C MET A 228 0.67 13.64 8.93
N VAL A 229 1.56 14.58 8.65
CA VAL A 229 2.94 14.59 9.10
C VAL A 229 3.13 15.67 10.16
N ILE A 230 3.75 15.32 11.28
CA ILE A 230 4.08 16.23 12.36
C ILE A 230 5.59 16.24 12.51
N ASN A 231 6.22 17.36 12.17
CA ASN A 231 7.62 17.57 12.43
C ASN A 231 7.80 18.17 13.83
N LEU A 232 8.36 17.40 14.75
CA LEU A 232 8.78 17.88 16.06
C LEU A 232 10.15 18.53 15.96
N GLU A 233 10.23 19.77 16.44
CA GLU A 233 11.49 20.52 16.49
C GLU A 233 11.72 21.12 17.87
N SER A 234 12.98 21.33 18.22
CA SER A 234 13.32 22.11 19.41
C SER A 234 12.82 23.54 19.23
N TRP A 235 12.24 24.11 20.28
CA TRP A 235 11.81 25.51 20.27
C TRP A 235 12.95 26.45 19.86
N ASP A 236 12.71 27.29 18.86
CA ASP A 236 13.61 28.37 18.44
C ASP A 236 12.91 29.72 18.58
N GLU A 237 13.48 30.62 19.39
CA GLU A 237 12.95 31.98 19.59
C GLU A 237 12.99 32.83 18.32
N LYS A 238 13.85 32.48 17.36
CA LYS A 238 14.02 33.22 16.10
C LYS A 238 13.05 32.77 15.01
N LYS A 239 12.37 31.64 15.19
CA LYS A 239 11.45 31.08 14.19
C LYS A 239 10.02 31.52 14.50
N GLU A 240 9.32 32.06 13.50
CA GLU A 240 7.90 32.34 13.63
C GLU A 240 7.07 31.09 13.38
N TYR A 241 6.29 30.70 14.38
CA TYR A 241 5.34 29.59 14.28
C TYR A 241 3.99 30.05 13.78
N VAL A 242 3.32 29.19 13.00
CA VAL A 242 1.98 29.45 12.45
C VAL A 242 0.98 29.76 13.58
N ARG A 243 0.34 30.94 13.52
CA ARG A 243 -0.59 31.42 14.57
C ARG A 243 -2.07 31.24 14.22
N LEU A 244 -2.43 31.43 12.95
CA LEU A 244 -3.83 31.43 12.50
C LEU A 244 -4.23 30.14 11.78
N GLY A 245 -3.30 29.43 11.11
CA GLY A 245 -3.61 28.17 10.43
C GLY A 245 -4.58 28.32 9.24
N LEU A 246 -4.49 29.45 8.51
CA LEU A 246 -5.35 29.76 7.37
C LEU A 246 -5.04 28.90 6.14
N GLU A 247 -3.78 28.58 5.94
CA GLU A 247 -3.29 27.67 4.90
C GLU A 247 -2.64 26.44 5.56
N ASP A 248 -2.85 25.29 4.94
CA ASP A 248 -2.24 24.04 5.36
C ASP A 248 -0.89 23.89 4.66
N LEU A 249 0.15 23.60 5.44
CA LEU A 249 1.42 23.17 4.88
C LEU A 249 1.28 21.73 4.40
N HIS A 250 2.06 21.35 3.40
CA HIS A 250 2.05 20.01 2.85
C HIS A 250 3.45 19.41 2.77
N GLU A 251 3.50 18.10 2.93
CA GLU A 251 4.69 17.27 2.75
C GLU A 251 4.43 16.29 1.61
N ASN A 252 5.31 16.25 0.62
CA ASN A 252 5.20 15.31 -0.49
C ASN A 252 6.00 14.04 -0.17
N ILE A 253 5.31 12.91 -0.06
CA ILE A 253 5.93 11.59 0.11
C ILE A 253 5.47 10.73 -1.07
N LEU A 254 6.42 10.20 -1.85
CA LEU A 254 6.14 9.36 -3.02
C LEU A 254 5.16 10.01 -4.03
N GLY A 255 5.17 11.34 -4.16
CA GLY A 255 4.27 12.08 -5.07
C GLY A 255 2.91 12.43 -4.47
N ILE A 256 2.60 12.02 -3.24
CA ILE A 256 1.33 12.27 -2.54
C ILE A 256 1.54 13.32 -1.45
N ASN A 257 0.65 14.32 -1.38
CA ASN A 257 0.71 15.39 -0.39
C ASN A 257 -0.05 15.04 0.89
N CYS A 258 0.64 15.01 2.03
CA CYS A 258 0.04 14.95 3.36
C CYS A 258 -0.04 16.35 3.99
N VAL A 259 -0.95 16.57 4.94
CA VAL A 259 -0.94 17.82 5.72
C VAL A 259 0.23 17.79 6.70
N LYS A 260 1.01 18.87 6.74
CA LYS A 260 2.20 19.01 7.59
C LYS A 260 1.95 20.00 8.72
N TYR A 261 2.35 19.64 9.93
CA TYR A 261 2.42 20.55 11.07
C TYR A 261 3.84 20.59 11.63
N GLU A 262 4.31 21.79 11.97
CA GLU A 262 5.57 21.99 12.68
C GLU A 262 5.25 22.33 14.14
N ILE A 263 5.58 21.40 15.05
CA ILE A 263 5.24 21.55 16.46
C ILE A 263 6.53 21.67 17.27
N PRO A 264 6.76 22.83 17.93
CA PRO A 264 7.93 22.98 18.76
C PRO A 264 7.75 22.29 20.12
N VAL A 265 8.83 21.64 20.57
CA VAL A 265 8.93 20.97 21.86
C VAL A 265 9.66 21.90 22.83
N LYS A 266 9.03 22.15 23.98
CA LYS A 266 9.56 22.97 25.08
C LYS A 266 9.16 22.35 26.43
N PRO A 267 10.02 22.38 27.47
CA PRO A 267 9.62 21.97 28.81
C PRO A 267 8.33 22.66 29.27
N GLY A 268 7.42 21.88 29.87
CA GLY A 268 6.09 22.36 30.31
C GLY A 268 5.02 22.40 29.21
N ARG A 269 5.37 22.11 27.95
CA ARG A 269 4.40 21.98 26.84
C ARG A 269 4.01 20.52 26.67
N HIS A 270 2.71 20.25 26.69
CA HIS A 270 2.16 18.91 26.53
C HIS A 270 2.07 18.57 25.02
N THR A 271 3.17 18.14 24.41
CA THR A 271 3.26 17.90 22.96
C THR A 271 2.19 16.94 22.45
N ALA A 272 1.93 15.84 23.16
CA ALA A 272 0.90 14.86 22.80
C ALA A 272 -0.49 15.50 22.68
N LEU A 273 -0.88 16.35 23.64
CA LEU A 273 -2.16 17.05 23.60
C LEU A 273 -2.29 17.93 22.34
N ILE A 274 -1.18 18.55 21.91
CA ILE A 274 -1.18 19.39 20.71
C ILE A 274 -1.33 18.54 19.45
N ILE A 275 -0.70 17.37 19.41
CA ILE A 275 -0.90 16.40 18.32
C ILE A 275 -2.35 15.92 18.27
N GLU A 276 -2.97 15.63 19.42
CA GLU A 276 -4.39 15.27 19.50
C GLU A 276 -5.30 16.38 18.97
N VAL A 277 -5.02 17.64 19.33
CA VAL A 277 -5.76 18.79 18.82
C VAL A 277 -5.56 18.92 17.31
N ALA A 278 -4.34 18.76 16.80
CA ALA A 278 -4.06 18.79 15.36
C ALA A 278 -4.85 17.71 14.60
N ALA A 279 -4.89 16.48 15.10
CA ALA A 279 -5.67 15.39 14.50
C ALA A 279 -7.18 15.70 14.51
N LYS A 280 -7.71 16.25 15.62
CA LYS A 280 -9.11 16.68 15.71
C LYS A 280 -9.42 17.85 14.76
N THR A 281 -8.54 18.83 14.65
CA THR A 281 -8.66 19.96 13.71
C THR A 281 -8.61 19.48 12.27
N TYR A 282 -7.72 18.55 11.93
CA TYR A 282 -7.69 17.91 10.62
C TYR A 282 -9.05 17.26 10.29
N LYS A 283 -9.61 16.47 11.21
CA LYS A 283 -10.96 15.89 11.02
C LYS A 283 -12.05 16.95 10.87
N GLN A 284 -12.04 18.03 11.65
CA GLN A 284 -13.01 19.12 11.48
C GLN A 284 -12.94 19.75 10.08
N LYS A 285 -11.72 19.99 9.57
CA LYS A 285 -11.52 20.51 8.21
C LYS A 285 -12.06 19.55 7.15
N GLN A 286 -11.84 18.25 7.32
CA GLN A 286 -12.41 17.20 6.45
C GLN A 286 -13.94 17.18 6.48
N PHE A 287 -14.56 17.51 7.62
CA PHE A 287 -16.01 17.70 7.72
C PHE A 287 -16.51 19.08 7.26
N GLY A 288 -15.64 19.89 6.65
CA GLY A 288 -15.99 21.20 6.08
C GLY A 288 -15.96 22.37 7.07
N TYR A 289 -15.51 22.15 8.32
CA TYR A 289 -15.41 23.21 9.32
C TYR A 289 -13.95 23.66 9.52
N ASN A 290 -13.66 24.93 9.20
CA ASN A 290 -12.33 25.52 9.41
C ASN A 290 -12.41 26.65 10.45
N PRO A 291 -11.96 26.41 11.71
CA PRO A 291 -11.99 27.42 12.77
C PRO A 291 -11.23 28.72 12.44
N ALA A 292 -10.12 28.62 11.70
CA ALA A 292 -9.30 29.76 11.31
C ALA A 292 -10.05 30.71 10.39
N LYS A 293 -10.76 30.17 9.38
CA LYS A 293 -11.60 30.95 8.46
C LYS A 293 -12.74 31.65 9.21
N VAL A 294 -13.44 30.90 10.08
CA VAL A 294 -14.54 31.44 10.89
C VAL A 294 -14.08 32.58 11.79
N LEU A 295 -12.92 32.42 12.44
CA LEU A 295 -12.38 33.48 13.30
C LEU A 295 -11.95 34.70 12.49
N ASN A 296 -11.29 34.50 11.33
CA ASN A 296 -10.88 35.58 10.45
C ASN A 296 -12.08 36.39 9.95
N GLU A 297 -13.15 35.72 9.52
CA GLU A 297 -14.41 36.36 9.12
C GLU A 297 -15.00 37.23 10.25
N ARG A 298 -15.03 36.72 11.49
CA ARG A 298 -15.51 37.49 12.66
C ARG A 298 -14.66 38.72 12.95
N ILE A 299 -13.35 38.63 12.78
CA ILE A 299 -12.42 39.76 12.99
C ILE A 299 -12.64 40.82 11.91
N LEU A 300 -12.77 40.42 10.65
CA LEU A 300 -13.03 41.33 9.52
C LEU A 300 -14.37 42.07 9.70
N GLN A 301 -15.45 41.34 10.04
CA GLN A 301 -16.76 41.95 10.32
C GLN A 301 -16.74 42.95 11.48
N ARG A 302 -15.91 42.73 12.50
CA ARG A 302 -15.73 43.69 13.61
C ARG A 302 -15.00 44.96 13.18
N LYS A 303 -13.99 44.84 12.31
CA LYS A 303 -13.26 46.01 11.78
C LYS A 303 -14.15 46.90 10.93
N GLU A 304 -15.01 46.31 10.09
CA GLU A 304 -15.97 47.06 9.26
C GLU A 304 -17.03 47.79 10.09
N LYS A 305 -17.48 47.20 11.20
CA LYS A 305 -18.44 47.85 12.12
C LYS A 305 -17.84 49.00 12.93
N ASN A 306 -16.54 48.98 13.20
CA ASN A 306 -15.85 50.04 13.94
C ASN A 306 -15.39 51.20 13.03
N GLN A 307 -15.52 51.07 11.71
CA GLN A 307 -15.20 52.11 10.72
C GLN A 307 -16.45 52.87 10.21
N ARG A 308 -17.65 52.48 10.66
CA ARG A 308 -18.91 53.19 10.44
C ARG A 308 -19.33 53.92 11.71
#